data_AF-A0A7W6M7X8-F1
#
_entry.id   AF-A0A7W6M7X8-F1
#
_cell.length_a   1.000
_cell.length_b   1.000
_cell.length_c   1.000
_cell.angle_alpha   90.00
_cell.angle_beta   90.00
_cell.angle_gamma   90.00
#
_symmetry.space_group_name_H-M   'P 1'
#
loop_
_entity.id
_entity.type
_entity.pdbx_description
1 polymer ?
#
loop_
_entity_poly.entity_id
_entity_poly.type
_entity_poly.pdbx_seq_one_letter_code
_entity_poly.pdbx_strand_id
1 'polypeptide(L)'
;MPWSKIEVLLFIKTIAVIFLIGITTWVCPSIAEAEVALVSPVTLRISGEIDAQTAKEFADLVSNHPDVRTVELDSPGGLVYDALEIANHIAASNINTWVRSSSRCASACSIIFLAGQLRVADGKLGVHQVSGVYDPSATQSVIADIYSSLTKFRTPEKLIYIMLRTPPDDMYFFAPRELDEYGINIRVGDAAAYEPPHLQVLTSQLYKDWLVGTFLNTHTQQPFFAMESRAMNPVFRLVHYPNRNVTFFEVIWDKPFQNQAQTQLRFRFHRGDEQPYDAWVRVSQDNNGFYADIPSRRNAGEAVDLFLAAFLYGTSLSVSDFSGAPLAAFSLMGTKRLSNVFTDLIDQAHRN
;
A
#
# COMPACT_ATOMS: atom_id res chain seq x y z
N MET A 1 -65.32 -53.80 -6.20
CA MET A 1 -66.62 -53.21 -5.83
C MET A 1 -66.38 -51.76 -5.41
N PRO A 2 -67.17 -50.81 -5.91
CA PRO A 2 -66.87 -49.38 -5.82
C PRO A 2 -67.30 -48.81 -4.47
N TRP A 3 -66.46 -47.96 -3.89
CA TRP A 3 -66.74 -47.25 -2.65
C TRP A 3 -67.93 -46.30 -2.86
N SER A 4 -68.85 -46.26 -1.90
CA SER A 4 -70.05 -45.44 -1.99
C SER A 4 -69.71 -43.95 -1.89
N LYS A 5 -70.50 -43.08 -2.53
CA LYS A 5 -70.30 -41.62 -2.60
C LYS A 5 -70.22 -40.91 -1.23
N ILE A 6 -70.46 -41.61 -0.12
CA ILE A 6 -70.44 -41.07 1.24
C ILE A 6 -69.01 -41.09 1.84
N GLU A 7 -68.14 -42.01 1.43
CA GLU A 7 -66.77 -42.11 1.95
C GLU A 7 -65.81 -41.09 1.32
N VAL A 8 -66.09 -40.63 0.10
CA VAL A 8 -65.30 -39.56 -0.56
C VAL A 8 -65.53 -38.18 0.09
N LEU A 9 -66.72 -37.94 0.66
CA LEU A 9 -67.06 -36.65 1.30
C LEU A 9 -66.45 -36.48 2.71
N LEU A 10 -66.12 -37.56 3.40
CA LEU A 10 -65.45 -37.52 4.71
C LEU A 10 -63.93 -37.33 4.59
N PHE A 11 -63.31 -37.76 3.48
CA PHE A 11 -61.89 -37.52 3.24
C PHE A 11 -61.61 -36.07 2.79
N ILE A 12 -62.53 -35.46 2.01
CA ILE A 12 -62.37 -34.08 1.53
C ILE A 12 -62.61 -33.04 2.65
N LYS A 13 -63.45 -33.34 3.66
CA LYS A 13 -63.67 -32.42 4.80
C LYS A 13 -62.56 -32.42 5.86
N THR A 14 -61.68 -33.43 5.88
CA THR A 14 -60.56 -33.48 6.84
C THR A 14 -59.33 -32.71 6.34
N ILE A 15 -59.21 -32.47 5.02
CA ILE A 15 -58.13 -31.67 4.42
C ILE A 15 -58.42 -30.15 4.46
N ALA A 16 -59.68 -29.75 4.66
CA ALA A 16 -60.10 -28.34 4.63
C ALA A 16 -60.14 -27.63 6.00
N VAL A 17 -59.82 -28.31 7.11
CA VAL A 17 -59.92 -27.73 8.48
C VAL A 17 -58.55 -27.60 9.17
N ILE A 18 -57.45 -27.97 8.52
CA ILE A 18 -56.08 -27.61 8.95
C ILE A 18 -55.56 -26.46 8.06
N PHE A 19 -56.37 -25.41 7.91
CA PHE A 19 -55.98 -24.15 7.24
C PHE A 19 -56.34 -22.89 8.04
N LEU A 20 -56.70 -23.05 9.31
CA LEU A 20 -56.87 -21.98 10.26
C LEU A 20 -56.33 -22.44 11.60
N ILE A 21 -55.06 -22.10 11.89
CA ILE A 21 -54.48 -21.73 13.19
C ILE A 21 -52.97 -21.70 12.95
N GLY A 22 -52.39 -20.49 13.01
CA GLY A 22 -50.94 -20.30 12.99
C GLY A 22 -50.33 -19.89 11.65
N ILE A 23 -50.84 -18.81 11.03
CA ILE A 23 -49.92 -17.90 10.35
C ILE A 23 -49.12 -17.23 11.47
N THR A 24 -48.15 -17.96 12.04
CA THR A 24 -46.98 -17.27 12.59
C THR A 24 -46.35 -16.65 11.38
N THR A 25 -46.41 -15.33 11.27
CA THR A 25 -45.44 -14.59 10.49
C THR A 25 -44.08 -15.09 10.99
N TRP A 26 -43.50 -16.04 10.26
CA TRP A 26 -42.06 -16.14 10.20
C TRP A 26 -41.65 -14.80 9.59
N VAL A 27 -41.53 -13.81 10.48
CA VAL A 27 -40.67 -12.68 10.25
C VAL A 27 -39.32 -13.35 10.09
N CYS A 28 -38.99 -13.66 8.84
CA CYS A 28 -37.60 -13.82 8.47
C CYS A 28 -36.96 -12.55 9.01
N PRO A 29 -36.02 -12.62 9.97
CA PRO A 29 -35.27 -11.43 10.32
C PRO A 29 -34.72 -10.92 9.00
N SER A 30 -35.03 -9.66 8.68
CA SER A 30 -34.53 -9.05 7.46
C SER A 30 -33.04 -9.35 7.37
N ILE A 31 -32.58 -9.65 6.15
CA ILE A 31 -31.18 -9.47 5.79
C ILE A 31 -30.84 -8.08 6.34
N ALA A 32 -29.90 -8.01 7.28
CA ALA A 32 -29.60 -6.77 7.98
C ALA A 32 -29.27 -5.71 6.92
N GLU A 33 -30.22 -4.80 6.67
CA GLU A 33 -30.03 -3.65 5.80
C GLU A 33 -28.81 -2.91 6.31
N ALA A 34 -27.95 -2.50 5.40
CA ALA A 34 -26.81 -1.69 5.74
C ALA A 34 -27.31 -0.43 6.45
N GLU A 35 -26.99 -0.29 7.73
CA GLU A 35 -27.51 0.80 8.55
C GLU A 35 -26.44 1.89 8.59
N VAL A 36 -26.51 2.84 7.65
CA VAL A 36 -25.73 4.07 7.76
C VAL A 36 -26.46 5.01 8.72
N ALA A 37 -25.89 5.24 9.90
CA ALA A 37 -26.55 5.98 10.97
C ALA A 37 -25.68 7.11 11.53
N LEU A 38 -26.31 8.26 11.83
CA LEU A 38 -25.69 9.31 12.62
C LEU A 38 -25.71 8.92 14.10
N VAL A 39 -24.52 8.64 14.66
CA VAL A 39 -24.38 8.24 16.07
C VAL A 39 -24.00 9.41 16.97
N SER A 40 -23.47 10.49 16.38
CA SER A 40 -23.27 11.79 17.02
C SER A 40 -23.31 12.89 15.95
N PRO A 41 -23.42 14.18 16.31
CA PRO A 41 -23.38 15.28 15.32
C PRO A 41 -22.15 15.28 14.39
N VAL A 42 -21.06 14.63 14.81
CA VAL A 42 -19.79 14.58 14.05
C VAL A 42 -19.39 13.16 13.63
N THR A 43 -20.23 12.16 13.89
CA THR A 43 -19.89 10.74 13.69
C THR A 43 -21.02 9.98 13.01
N LEU A 44 -20.71 9.40 11.86
CA LEU A 44 -21.54 8.38 11.21
C LEU A 44 -21.04 6.99 11.57
N ARG A 45 -21.90 5.99 11.44
CA ARG A 45 -21.56 4.58 11.52
C ARG A 45 -22.08 3.86 10.29
N ILE A 46 -21.26 3.02 9.68
CA ILE A 46 -21.67 2.07 8.64
C ILE A 46 -21.63 0.68 9.26
N SER A 47 -22.78 0.01 9.29
CA SER A 47 -22.91 -1.35 9.80
C SER A 47 -23.61 -2.27 8.79
N GLY A 48 -23.31 -3.57 8.83
CA GLY A 48 -23.94 -4.54 7.91
C GLY A 48 -23.24 -4.63 6.55
N GLU A 49 -23.85 -5.33 5.60
CA GLU A 49 -23.28 -5.53 4.27
C GLU A 49 -23.21 -4.22 3.49
N ILE A 50 -22.21 -4.04 2.62
CA ILE A 50 -22.07 -2.85 1.78
C ILE A 50 -22.72 -3.11 0.42
N ASP A 51 -23.71 -2.31 0.08
CA ASP A 51 -24.42 -2.35 -1.20
C ASP A 51 -24.67 -0.93 -1.76
N ALA A 52 -25.39 -0.85 -2.88
CA ALA A 52 -25.72 0.42 -3.53
C ALA A 52 -26.59 1.34 -2.66
N GLN A 53 -27.42 0.78 -1.78
CA GLN A 53 -28.23 1.56 -0.87
C GLN A 53 -27.34 2.20 0.22
N THR A 54 -26.35 1.45 0.71
CA THR A 54 -25.33 1.94 1.66
C THR A 54 -24.61 3.18 1.11
N ALA A 55 -24.14 3.10 -0.14
CA ALA A 55 -23.40 4.19 -0.77
C ALA A 55 -24.26 5.45 -0.91
N LYS A 56 -25.52 5.27 -1.33
CA LYS A 56 -26.49 6.36 -1.44
C LYS A 56 -26.79 7.01 -0.09
N GLU A 57 -27.09 6.21 0.93
CA GLU A 57 -27.39 6.72 2.28
C GLU A 57 -26.20 7.46 2.88
N PHE A 58 -24.99 6.95 2.67
CA PHE A 58 -23.77 7.63 3.08
C PHE A 58 -23.61 8.99 2.42
N ALA A 59 -23.79 9.07 1.10
CA ALA A 59 -23.69 10.33 0.36
C ALA A 59 -24.75 11.35 0.83
N ASP A 60 -25.99 10.91 1.02
CA ASP A 60 -27.10 11.75 1.50
C ASP A 60 -26.81 12.28 2.91
N LEU A 61 -26.33 11.44 3.83
CA LEU A 61 -26.03 11.85 5.21
C LEU A 61 -24.84 12.79 5.28
N VAL A 62 -23.74 12.52 4.57
CA VAL A 62 -22.57 13.42 4.57
C VAL A 62 -22.90 14.78 3.97
N SER A 63 -23.74 14.82 2.92
CA SER A 63 -24.21 16.06 2.32
C SER A 63 -25.07 16.89 3.29
N ASN A 64 -25.97 16.24 4.03
CA ASN A 64 -26.87 16.91 4.99
C ASN A 64 -26.21 17.24 6.33
N HIS A 65 -25.08 16.60 6.65
CA HIS A 65 -24.34 16.77 7.90
C HIS A 65 -22.87 17.14 7.62
N PRO A 66 -22.59 18.38 7.17
CA PRO A 66 -21.24 18.83 6.80
C PRO A 66 -20.26 18.87 7.98
N ASP A 67 -20.76 18.72 9.22
CA ASP A 67 -19.96 18.64 10.45
C ASP A 67 -19.45 17.24 10.77
N VAL A 68 -19.84 16.22 10.00
CA VAL A 68 -19.29 14.87 10.15
C VAL A 68 -17.78 14.90 9.94
N ARG A 69 -17.05 14.32 10.90
CA ARG A 69 -15.58 14.21 10.89
C ARG A 69 -15.10 12.77 11.01
N THR A 70 -15.95 11.84 11.44
CA THR A 70 -15.55 10.44 11.66
C THR A 70 -16.62 9.47 11.16
N VAL A 71 -16.19 8.36 10.58
CA VAL A 71 -17.02 7.21 10.23
C VAL A 71 -16.55 6.00 11.02
N GLU A 72 -17.45 5.46 11.83
CA GLU A 72 -17.26 4.20 12.52
C GLU A 72 -17.66 3.03 11.61
N LEU A 73 -16.85 1.98 11.57
CA LEU A 73 -17.02 0.86 10.65
C LEU A 73 -17.26 -0.44 11.39
N ASP A 74 -18.37 -1.09 11.08
CA ASP A 74 -18.75 -2.41 11.60
C ASP A 74 -19.42 -3.26 10.52
N SER A 75 -18.65 -3.65 9.51
CA SER A 75 -19.15 -4.30 8.29
C SER A 75 -18.33 -5.55 7.92
N PRO A 76 -18.98 -6.66 7.53
CA PRO A 76 -18.31 -7.81 6.94
C PRO A 76 -17.78 -7.55 5.52
N GLY A 77 -18.11 -6.41 4.90
CA GLY A 77 -17.81 -6.10 3.51
C GLY A 77 -19.05 -6.11 2.63
N GLY A 78 -18.85 -6.25 1.31
CA GLY A 78 -19.93 -6.21 0.33
C GLY A 78 -19.40 -5.88 -1.06
N LEU A 79 -20.17 -5.11 -1.81
CA LEU A 79 -19.85 -4.72 -3.18
C LEU A 79 -18.67 -3.74 -3.22
N VAL A 80 -17.67 -4.06 -4.05
CA VAL A 80 -16.41 -3.31 -4.14
C VAL A 80 -16.62 -1.89 -4.67
N TYR A 81 -17.44 -1.72 -5.70
CA TYR A 81 -17.65 -0.40 -6.31
C TYR A 81 -18.40 0.55 -5.37
N ASP A 82 -19.39 0.06 -4.63
CA ASP A 82 -20.10 0.85 -3.62
C ASP A 82 -19.17 1.24 -2.46
N ALA A 83 -18.30 0.32 -2.01
CA ALA A 83 -17.26 0.64 -1.04
C ALA A 83 -16.26 1.69 -1.56
N LEU A 84 -15.86 1.61 -2.83
CA LEU A 84 -14.99 2.60 -3.48
C LEU A 84 -15.65 3.98 -3.60
N GLU A 85 -16.95 4.02 -3.87
CA GLU A 85 -17.73 5.27 -3.89
C GLU A 85 -17.70 5.94 -2.52
N ILE A 86 -18.08 5.21 -1.46
CA ILE A 86 -18.02 5.68 -0.07
C ILE A 86 -16.60 6.14 0.29
N ALA A 87 -15.59 5.32 -0.02
CA ALA A 87 -14.19 5.62 0.25
C ALA A 87 -13.74 6.94 -0.42
N ASN A 88 -14.15 7.17 -1.68
CA ASN A 88 -13.82 8.41 -2.37
C ASN A 88 -14.46 9.64 -1.73
N HIS A 89 -15.70 9.53 -1.24
CA HIS A 89 -16.35 10.60 -0.48
C HIS A 89 -15.61 10.88 0.84
N ILE A 90 -15.25 9.83 1.60
CA ILE A 90 -14.46 9.97 2.84
C ILE A 90 -13.14 10.71 2.59
N ALA A 91 -12.39 10.29 1.56
CA ALA A 91 -11.11 10.88 1.21
C ALA A 91 -11.26 12.34 0.74
N ALA A 92 -12.27 12.65 -0.07
CA ALA A 92 -12.53 14.00 -0.57
C ALA A 92 -12.93 14.98 0.56
N SER A 93 -13.63 14.49 1.57
CA SER A 93 -14.11 15.28 2.71
C SER A 93 -13.16 15.27 3.91
N ASN A 94 -11.97 14.64 3.81
CA ASN A 94 -11.02 14.48 4.91
C ASN A 94 -11.64 13.87 6.19
N ILE A 95 -12.56 12.92 6.01
CA ILE A 95 -13.23 12.24 7.12
C ILE A 95 -12.30 11.16 7.69
N ASN A 96 -12.32 10.99 9.00
CA ASN A 96 -11.56 9.94 9.70
C ASN A 96 -12.34 8.62 9.72
N THR A 97 -11.64 7.50 9.83
CA THR A 97 -12.26 6.18 9.94
C THR A 97 -11.84 5.48 11.24
N TRP A 98 -12.78 4.77 11.86
CA TRP A 98 -12.52 4.07 13.11
C TRP A 98 -13.21 2.71 13.17
N VAL A 99 -12.46 1.66 13.45
CA VAL A 99 -12.99 0.34 13.80
C VAL A 99 -12.86 0.17 15.31
N ARG A 100 -13.98 0.25 16.04
CA ARG A 100 -14.00 0.09 17.51
C ARG A 100 -13.58 -1.31 17.92
N SER A 101 -13.07 -1.48 19.14
CA SER A 101 -12.59 -2.79 19.65
C SER A 101 -13.61 -3.93 19.57
N SER A 102 -14.90 -3.64 19.67
CA SER A 102 -15.98 -4.63 19.57
C SER A 102 -16.45 -4.92 18.14
N SER A 103 -15.95 -4.17 17.16
CA SER A 103 -16.43 -4.16 15.79
C SER A 103 -15.45 -4.84 14.84
N ARG A 104 -15.92 -5.15 13.64
CA ARG A 104 -15.08 -5.69 12.58
C ARG A 104 -15.29 -4.94 11.27
N CYS A 105 -14.23 -4.78 10.51
CA CYS A 105 -14.26 -4.24 9.16
C CYS A 105 -13.49 -5.19 8.25
N ALA A 106 -14.20 -5.95 7.41
CA ALA A 106 -13.63 -7.01 6.58
C ALA A 106 -13.95 -6.80 5.10
N SER A 107 -13.14 -7.42 4.23
CA SER A 107 -13.34 -7.38 2.78
C SER A 107 -13.46 -5.94 2.25
N ALA A 108 -14.49 -5.61 1.47
CA ALA A 108 -14.72 -4.28 0.91
C ALA A 108 -14.79 -3.16 1.97
N CYS A 109 -15.17 -3.45 3.22
CA CYS A 109 -15.11 -2.46 4.30
C CYS A 109 -13.69 -1.93 4.53
N SER A 110 -12.66 -2.77 4.38
CA SER A 110 -11.27 -2.34 4.57
C SER A 110 -10.87 -1.23 3.58
N ILE A 111 -11.47 -1.19 2.40
CA ILE A 111 -11.26 -0.12 1.41
C ILE A 111 -11.80 1.21 1.95
N ILE A 112 -12.99 1.19 2.55
CA ILE A 112 -13.60 2.35 3.21
C ILE A 112 -12.71 2.82 4.36
N PHE A 113 -12.26 1.89 5.21
CA PHE A 113 -11.36 2.19 6.33
C PHE A 113 -10.09 2.92 5.85
N LEU A 114 -9.47 2.44 4.77
CA LEU A 114 -8.19 2.96 4.29
C LEU A 114 -8.31 4.39 3.75
N ALA A 115 -9.49 4.83 3.32
CA ALA A 115 -9.70 6.19 2.82
C ALA A 115 -9.66 7.29 3.91
N GLY A 116 -9.70 6.91 5.18
CA GLY A 116 -9.70 7.87 6.30
C GLY A 116 -8.44 8.75 6.33
N GLN A 117 -8.61 10.06 6.58
CA GLN A 117 -7.47 10.97 6.75
C GLN A 117 -6.60 10.54 7.94
N LEU A 118 -7.26 10.35 9.08
CA LEU A 118 -6.80 9.55 10.20
C LEU A 118 -7.61 8.25 10.20
N ARG A 119 -6.96 7.15 10.55
CA ARG A 119 -7.59 5.84 10.53
C ARG A 119 -7.06 5.00 11.68
N VAL A 120 -7.95 4.45 12.49
CA VAL A 120 -7.58 3.60 13.63
C VAL A 120 -8.45 2.35 13.65
N ALA A 121 -7.83 1.19 13.72
CA ALA A 121 -8.52 -0.06 13.98
C ALA A 121 -8.11 -0.58 15.37
N ASP A 122 -9.00 -0.41 16.35
CA ASP A 122 -8.91 -1.08 17.65
C ASP A 122 -9.59 -2.45 17.61
N GLY A 123 -10.52 -2.65 16.67
CA GLY A 123 -11.19 -3.90 16.37
C GLY A 123 -10.51 -4.71 15.27
N LYS A 124 -11.26 -5.61 14.63
CA LYS A 124 -10.72 -6.51 13.61
C LYS A 124 -10.74 -5.85 12.22
N LEU A 125 -9.57 -5.72 11.59
CA LEU A 125 -9.44 -5.31 10.18
C LEU A 125 -9.02 -6.51 9.33
N GLY A 126 -9.86 -6.88 8.35
CA GLY A 126 -9.67 -8.06 7.50
C GLY A 126 -9.56 -7.73 6.01
N VAL A 127 -8.60 -8.34 5.30
CA VAL A 127 -8.40 -8.17 3.86
C VAL A 127 -8.29 -9.50 3.12
N HIS A 128 -8.74 -9.53 1.87
CA HIS A 128 -8.54 -10.65 0.93
C HIS A 128 -8.67 -10.19 -0.53
N GLN A 129 -8.40 -11.10 -1.47
CA GLN A 129 -8.58 -10.87 -2.90
C GLN A 129 -10.04 -10.65 -3.28
N VAL A 130 -10.30 -9.71 -4.19
CA VAL A 130 -11.64 -9.55 -4.80
C VAL A 130 -12.06 -10.83 -5.54
N SER A 131 -13.35 -11.17 -5.40
CA SER A 131 -13.97 -12.33 -6.04
C SER A 131 -15.30 -11.96 -6.69
N GLY A 132 -15.93 -12.92 -7.39
CA GLY A 132 -17.25 -12.74 -7.99
C GLY A 132 -17.25 -12.17 -9.40
N VAL A 133 -16.08 -11.91 -9.98
CA VAL A 133 -15.89 -11.56 -11.39
C VAL A 133 -15.26 -12.75 -12.12
N TYR A 134 -15.99 -13.31 -13.09
CA TYR A 134 -15.61 -14.55 -13.77
C TYR A 134 -14.92 -14.33 -15.13
N ASP A 135 -14.80 -13.08 -15.57
CA ASP A 135 -14.05 -12.70 -16.78
C ASP A 135 -12.64 -12.21 -16.39
N PRO A 136 -11.55 -12.82 -16.89
CA PRO A 136 -10.18 -12.45 -16.50
C PRO A 136 -9.83 -10.97 -16.76
N SER A 137 -10.32 -10.39 -17.86
CA SER A 137 -10.04 -8.99 -18.22
C SER A 137 -10.79 -8.02 -17.31
N ALA A 138 -12.05 -8.33 -16.98
CA ALA A 138 -12.84 -7.58 -16.01
C ALA A 138 -12.21 -7.69 -14.61
N THR A 139 -11.76 -8.88 -14.20
CA THR A 139 -11.07 -9.07 -12.91
C THR A 139 -9.80 -8.22 -12.83
N GLN A 140 -9.00 -8.16 -13.91
CA GLN A 140 -7.83 -7.28 -13.94
C GLN A 140 -8.20 -5.80 -13.82
N SER A 141 -9.28 -5.37 -14.48
CA SER A 141 -9.77 -3.99 -14.38
C SER A 141 -10.19 -3.64 -12.95
N VAL A 142 -10.96 -4.51 -12.28
CA VAL A 142 -11.36 -4.31 -10.88
C VAL A 142 -10.16 -4.24 -9.95
N ILE A 143 -9.17 -5.13 -10.13
CA ILE A 143 -7.93 -5.10 -9.34
C ILE A 143 -7.17 -3.79 -9.57
N ALA A 144 -7.10 -3.29 -10.81
CA ALA A 144 -6.46 -2.02 -11.13
C ALA A 144 -7.16 -0.83 -10.46
N ASP A 145 -8.49 -0.80 -10.45
CA ASP A 145 -9.30 0.23 -9.81
C ASP A 145 -9.09 0.26 -8.28
N ILE A 146 -9.10 -0.92 -7.65
CA ILE A 146 -8.78 -1.10 -6.23
C ILE A 146 -7.36 -0.58 -5.95
N TYR A 147 -6.37 -1.07 -6.70
CA TYR A 147 -4.97 -0.70 -6.50
C TYR A 147 -4.72 0.81 -6.62
N SER A 148 -5.32 1.44 -7.64
CA SER A 148 -5.26 2.88 -7.87
C SER A 148 -5.84 3.65 -6.66
N SER A 149 -6.99 3.21 -6.17
CA SER A 149 -7.65 3.83 -5.01
C SER A 149 -6.84 3.66 -3.72
N LEU A 150 -6.34 2.45 -3.44
CA LEU A 150 -5.51 2.18 -2.27
C LEU A 150 -4.23 3.02 -2.28
N THR A 151 -3.61 3.21 -3.45
CA THR A 151 -2.43 4.07 -3.63
C THR A 151 -2.79 5.53 -3.32
N LYS A 152 -3.91 6.04 -3.86
CA LYS A 152 -4.44 7.38 -3.57
C LYS A 152 -4.69 7.59 -2.07
N PHE A 153 -5.17 6.56 -1.38
CA PHE A 153 -5.42 6.58 0.07
C PHE A 153 -4.16 6.35 0.92
N ARG A 154 -2.97 6.38 0.30
CA ARG A 154 -1.69 6.21 1.03
C ARG A 154 -1.71 4.91 1.85
N THR A 155 -2.17 3.84 1.22
CA THR A 155 -2.18 2.51 1.83
C THR A 155 -0.77 1.93 1.79
N PRO A 156 -0.26 1.36 2.89
CA PRO A 156 1.05 0.72 2.90
C PRO A 156 1.12 -0.43 1.89
N GLU A 157 2.19 -0.49 1.10
CA GLU A 157 2.38 -1.54 0.09
C GLU A 157 2.30 -2.94 0.70
N LYS A 158 2.76 -3.10 1.94
CA LYS A 158 2.67 -4.37 2.68
C LYS A 158 1.23 -4.85 2.85
N LEU A 159 0.29 -3.93 3.14
CA LEU A 159 -1.13 -4.27 3.23
C LEU A 159 -1.68 -4.66 1.86
N ILE A 160 -1.40 -3.88 0.82
CA ILE A 160 -1.85 -4.17 -0.56
C ILE A 160 -1.36 -5.57 -0.98
N TYR A 161 -0.09 -5.88 -0.72
CA TYR A 161 0.48 -7.20 -0.97
C TYR A 161 -0.28 -8.31 -0.23
N ILE A 162 -0.55 -8.15 1.07
CA ILE A 162 -1.28 -9.15 1.86
C ILE A 162 -2.70 -9.34 1.32
N MET A 163 -3.41 -8.24 1.04
CA MET A 163 -4.76 -8.26 0.46
C MET A 163 -4.78 -9.05 -0.85
N LEU A 164 -3.88 -8.73 -1.79
CA LEU A 164 -3.83 -9.37 -3.11
C LEU A 164 -3.29 -10.80 -3.08
N ARG A 165 -2.72 -11.27 -1.96
CA ARG A 165 -2.18 -12.64 -1.81
C ARG A 165 -3.06 -13.56 -0.97
N THR A 166 -4.01 -13.01 -0.23
CA THR A 166 -4.93 -13.77 0.62
C THR A 166 -6.09 -14.31 -0.24
N PRO A 167 -6.29 -15.63 -0.33
CA PRO A 167 -7.33 -16.23 -1.17
C PRO A 167 -8.73 -15.67 -0.91
N PRO A 168 -9.64 -15.68 -1.90
CA PRO A 168 -10.97 -15.09 -1.76
C PRO A 168 -11.88 -15.84 -0.76
N ASP A 169 -11.58 -17.11 -0.49
CA ASP A 169 -12.24 -17.97 0.48
C ASP A 169 -11.59 -17.91 1.88
N ASP A 170 -10.58 -17.05 2.07
CA ASP A 170 -9.89 -16.82 3.33
C ASP A 170 -9.91 -15.32 3.71
N MET A 171 -9.45 -14.98 4.91
CA MET A 171 -9.40 -13.61 5.41
C MET A 171 -8.17 -13.39 6.28
N TYR A 172 -7.31 -12.46 5.87
CA TYR A 172 -6.20 -12.03 6.71
C TYR A 172 -6.66 -10.94 7.67
N PHE A 173 -6.78 -11.28 8.95
CA PHE A 173 -7.01 -10.30 10.00
C PHE A 173 -5.69 -9.85 10.61
N PHE A 174 -5.40 -8.55 10.53
CA PHE A 174 -4.19 -7.98 11.11
C PHE A 174 -4.19 -8.08 12.63
N ALA A 175 -3.07 -8.52 13.20
CA ALA A 175 -2.83 -8.41 14.63
C ALA A 175 -2.65 -6.93 15.03
N PRO A 176 -3.01 -6.53 16.27
CA PRO A 176 -2.86 -5.14 16.71
C PRO A 176 -1.46 -4.55 16.47
N ARG A 177 -0.40 -5.36 16.67
CA ARG A 177 0.98 -4.95 16.40
C ARG A 177 1.21 -4.63 14.92
N GLU A 178 0.63 -5.39 14.01
CA GLU A 178 0.81 -5.21 12.55
C GLU A 178 0.13 -3.94 12.07
N LEU A 179 -1.01 -3.58 12.69
CA LEU A 179 -1.72 -2.34 12.37
C LEU A 179 -0.85 -1.10 12.60
N ASP A 180 -0.03 -1.11 13.65
CA ASP A 180 0.91 -0.02 13.93
C ASP A 180 2.24 -0.22 13.16
N GLU A 181 2.81 -1.43 13.14
CA GLU A 181 4.10 -1.71 12.48
C GLU A 181 4.09 -1.43 10.99
N TYR A 182 2.97 -1.69 10.31
CA TYR A 182 2.85 -1.47 8.87
C TYR A 182 2.35 -0.06 8.53
N GLY A 183 2.15 0.82 9.51
CA GLY A 183 1.61 2.16 9.27
C GLY A 183 0.16 2.15 8.75
N ILE A 184 -0.60 1.13 9.12
CA ILE A 184 -2.02 1.01 8.76
C ILE A 184 -2.82 2.01 9.60
N ASN A 185 -2.58 2.04 10.91
CA ASN A 185 -3.13 3.06 11.79
C ASN A 185 -2.40 4.40 11.58
N ILE A 186 -3.16 5.49 11.49
CA ILE A 186 -2.67 6.86 11.41
C ILE A 186 -3.44 7.68 12.45
N ARG A 187 -2.76 8.13 13.50
CA ARG A 187 -3.33 8.95 14.58
C ARG A 187 -2.91 10.41 14.46
N VAL A 188 -3.54 11.28 15.26
CA VAL A 188 -3.14 12.68 15.41
C VAL A 188 -1.70 12.70 15.95
N GLY A 189 -0.74 13.10 15.11
CA GLY A 189 0.71 13.02 15.39
C GLY A 189 1.49 12.17 14.38
N ASP A 190 0.87 11.09 13.87
CA ASP A 190 1.46 10.22 12.85
C ASP A 190 1.32 10.83 11.44
N ALA A 191 0.32 11.69 11.22
CA ALA A 191 0.09 12.37 9.95
C ALA A 191 1.22 13.33 9.55
N ALA A 192 2.06 13.76 10.50
CA ALA A 192 3.30 14.49 10.24
C ALA A 192 4.51 13.56 9.95
N ALA A 193 4.37 12.26 10.23
CA ALA A 193 5.40 11.23 10.06
C ALA A 193 5.14 10.29 8.86
N TYR A 194 3.92 10.28 8.29
CA TYR A 194 3.65 9.65 7.01
C TYR A 194 4.17 10.55 5.89
N GLU A 195 5.46 10.47 5.60
CA GLU A 195 5.96 10.82 4.28
C GLU A 195 5.52 9.70 3.32
N PRO A 196 4.65 9.96 2.31
CA PRO A 196 4.52 9.01 1.23
C PRO A 196 5.93 8.71 0.68
N PRO A 197 6.20 7.51 0.14
CA PRO A 197 7.44 7.30 -0.60
C PRO A 197 7.56 8.48 -1.56
N HIS A 198 8.61 9.27 -1.37
CA HIS A 198 8.78 10.66 -1.83
C HIS A 198 8.89 10.76 -3.36
N LEU A 199 8.68 9.65 -4.06
CA LEU A 199 9.12 9.39 -5.43
C LEU A 199 7.99 8.73 -6.22
N GLN A 200 7.44 9.48 -7.17
CA GLN A 200 6.60 8.90 -8.22
C GLN A 200 7.49 8.51 -9.40
N VAL A 201 7.41 7.26 -9.84
CA VAL A 201 8.11 6.81 -11.05
C VAL A 201 7.43 7.42 -12.28
N LEU A 202 8.18 8.20 -13.09
CA LEU A 202 7.69 8.72 -14.36
C LEU A 202 8.05 7.78 -15.51
N THR A 203 9.30 7.34 -15.56
CA THR A 203 9.80 6.36 -16.53
C THR A 203 10.79 5.45 -15.83
N SER A 204 10.84 4.17 -16.21
CA SER A 204 11.86 3.26 -15.69
C SER A 204 12.25 2.18 -16.70
N GLN A 205 13.48 1.70 -16.57
CA GLN A 205 14.02 0.55 -17.27
C GLN A 205 14.70 -0.36 -16.26
N LEU A 206 14.29 -1.62 -16.21
CA LEU A 206 14.91 -2.65 -15.38
C LEU A 206 15.88 -3.48 -16.23
N TYR A 207 17.10 -3.67 -15.76
CA TYR A 207 18.06 -4.59 -16.35
C TYR A 207 18.83 -5.35 -15.28
N LYS A 208 18.63 -6.67 -15.25
CA LYS A 208 19.16 -7.56 -14.21
C LYS A 208 18.75 -7.10 -12.80
N ASP A 209 19.72 -6.67 -11.99
CA ASP A 209 19.52 -6.36 -10.57
C ASP A 209 19.39 -4.85 -10.33
N TRP A 210 19.19 -4.06 -11.39
CA TRP A 210 19.14 -2.60 -11.30
C TRP A 210 17.98 -2.03 -12.11
N LEU A 211 17.41 -0.96 -11.60
CA LEU A 211 16.42 -0.11 -12.27
C LEU A 211 17.05 1.27 -12.49
N VAL A 212 16.77 1.90 -13.63
CA VAL A 212 17.12 3.30 -13.90
C VAL A 212 15.92 4.04 -14.45
N GLY A 213 15.74 5.30 -14.09
CA GLY A 213 14.56 6.03 -14.53
C GLY A 213 14.55 7.50 -14.18
N THR A 214 13.47 8.15 -14.63
CA THR A 214 13.08 9.48 -14.17
C THR A 214 12.00 9.34 -13.13
N PHE A 215 12.18 10.05 -12.03
CA PHE A 215 11.30 10.05 -10.89
C PHE A 215 10.92 11.48 -10.55
N LEU A 216 9.75 11.67 -9.97
CA LEU A 216 9.27 12.95 -9.51
C LEU A 216 9.36 13.00 -8.00
N ASN A 217 10.10 13.98 -7.47
CA ASN A 217 10.07 14.26 -6.04
C ASN A 217 8.70 14.90 -5.73
N THR A 218 7.84 14.21 -5.00
CA THR A 218 6.45 14.62 -4.78
C THR A 218 6.31 15.85 -3.89
N HIS A 219 7.34 16.22 -3.12
CA HIS A 219 7.35 17.41 -2.29
C HIS A 219 7.72 18.67 -3.08
N THR A 220 8.67 18.55 -4.00
CA THR A 220 9.18 19.69 -4.78
C THR A 220 8.59 19.78 -6.18
N GLN A 221 7.90 18.73 -6.63
CA GLN A 221 7.44 18.52 -8.00
C GLN A 221 8.56 18.65 -9.04
N GLN A 222 9.80 18.36 -8.64
CA GLN A 222 10.96 18.39 -9.52
C GLN A 222 11.37 16.97 -9.93
N PRO A 223 11.65 16.75 -11.22
CA PRO A 223 12.16 15.46 -11.67
C PRO A 223 13.62 15.29 -11.23
N PHE A 224 13.99 14.05 -10.96
CA PHE A 224 15.37 13.62 -10.78
C PHE A 224 15.57 12.26 -11.45
N PHE A 225 16.83 11.91 -11.70
CA PHE A 225 17.19 10.63 -12.26
C PHE A 225 17.75 9.76 -11.15
N ALA A 226 17.41 8.47 -11.16
CA ALA A 226 18.02 7.53 -10.24
C ALA A 226 18.33 6.18 -10.88
N MET A 227 19.37 5.54 -10.37
CA MET A 227 19.63 4.11 -10.51
C MET A 227 19.45 3.44 -9.15
N GLU A 228 18.63 2.40 -9.07
CA GLU A 228 18.29 1.71 -7.84
C GLU A 228 18.61 0.22 -7.95
N SER A 229 19.16 -0.36 -6.88
CA SER A 229 19.28 -1.80 -6.76
C SER A 229 17.90 -2.44 -6.66
N ARG A 230 17.75 -3.66 -7.18
CA ARG A 230 16.52 -4.46 -7.07
C ARG A 230 16.17 -4.83 -5.62
N ALA A 231 17.19 -4.95 -4.76
CA ALA A 231 16.97 -5.13 -3.34
C ALA A 231 16.40 -3.83 -2.75
N MET A 232 15.28 -3.93 -2.04
CA MET A 232 14.57 -2.79 -1.45
C MET A 232 14.87 -2.58 0.04
N ASN A 233 15.55 -3.52 0.69
CA ASN A 233 15.93 -3.43 2.10
C ASN A 233 17.26 -4.15 2.40
N PRO A 234 18.38 -3.41 2.49
CA PRO A 234 18.50 -2.03 2.07
C PRO A 234 18.44 -1.87 0.55
N VAL A 235 18.07 -0.68 0.08
CA VAL A 235 18.24 -0.25 -1.31
C VAL A 235 19.52 0.57 -1.44
N PHE A 236 20.31 0.30 -2.48
CA PHE A 236 21.37 1.18 -2.94
C PHE A 236 20.84 2.05 -4.08
N ARG A 237 20.97 3.36 -3.96
CA ARG A 237 20.51 4.31 -4.97
C ARG A 237 21.63 5.26 -5.37
N LEU A 238 21.76 5.53 -6.67
CA LEU A 238 22.54 6.64 -7.23
C LEU A 238 21.57 7.66 -7.79
N VAL A 239 21.64 8.92 -7.35
CA VAL A 239 20.67 9.98 -7.65
C VAL A 239 21.37 11.15 -8.34
N HIS A 240 20.69 11.76 -9.32
CA HIS A 240 21.09 13.05 -9.90
C HIS A 240 19.91 14.02 -9.98
N TYR A 241 20.08 15.21 -9.40
CA TYR A 241 19.14 16.32 -9.53
C TYR A 241 19.62 17.31 -10.60
N PRO A 242 19.00 17.36 -11.79
CA PRO A 242 19.48 18.19 -12.90
C PRO A 242 19.46 19.69 -12.57
N ASN A 243 18.42 20.14 -11.85
CA ASN A 243 18.24 21.55 -11.48
C ASN A 243 19.33 22.10 -10.56
N ARG A 244 19.92 21.24 -9.73
CA ARG A 244 20.98 21.62 -8.78
C ARG A 244 22.36 21.16 -9.24
N ASN A 245 22.41 20.32 -10.28
CA ASN A 245 23.60 19.65 -10.75
C ASN A 245 24.36 18.92 -9.63
N VAL A 246 23.60 18.19 -8.80
CA VAL A 246 24.14 17.40 -7.68
C VAL A 246 23.89 15.93 -7.94
N THR A 247 24.92 15.12 -7.73
CA THR A 247 24.87 13.66 -7.76
C THR A 247 25.30 13.12 -6.40
N PHE A 248 24.59 12.15 -5.86
CA PHE A 248 24.94 11.48 -4.62
C PHE A 248 24.47 10.03 -4.67
N PHE A 249 24.98 9.19 -3.77
CA PHE A 249 24.43 7.87 -3.55
C PHE A 249 23.83 7.75 -2.15
N GLU A 250 22.92 6.80 -1.99
CA GLU A 250 22.25 6.47 -0.74
C GLU A 250 22.20 4.96 -0.52
N VAL A 251 22.25 4.54 0.75
CA VAL A 251 21.91 3.18 1.19
C VAL A 251 20.80 3.31 2.23
N ILE A 252 19.60 2.84 1.92
CA ILE A 252 18.38 3.13 2.68
C ILE A 252 17.73 1.81 3.14
N TRP A 253 17.38 1.73 4.41
CA TRP A 253 16.59 0.66 5.01
C TRP A 253 15.12 1.06 5.13
N ASP A 254 14.23 0.07 5.16
CA ASP A 254 12.79 0.29 5.32
C ASP A 254 12.40 0.80 6.72
N LYS A 255 13.24 0.53 7.71
CA LYS A 255 13.07 0.93 9.11
C LYS A 255 14.23 1.82 9.57
N PRO A 256 14.00 2.66 10.59
CA PRO A 256 15.06 3.51 11.13
C PRO A 256 16.31 2.72 11.49
N PHE A 257 17.45 3.16 10.96
CA PHE A 257 18.73 2.49 11.11
C PHE A 257 19.39 2.96 12.42
N GLN A 258 19.40 2.10 13.46
CA GLN A 258 19.74 2.45 14.84
C GLN A 258 21.22 2.75 15.15
N ASN A 259 22.06 3.07 14.16
CA ASN A 259 23.50 3.23 14.37
C ASN A 259 23.94 4.67 14.09
N GLN A 260 23.77 5.57 15.06
CA GLN A 260 23.88 7.03 14.87
C GLN A 260 25.30 7.63 14.93
N ALA A 261 26.34 6.80 15.05
CA ALA A 261 27.71 7.29 15.24
C ALA A 261 28.64 7.05 14.04
N GLN A 262 28.13 6.56 12.90
CA GLN A 262 28.97 6.20 11.77
C GLN A 262 29.15 7.35 10.79
N THR A 263 30.40 7.71 10.55
CA THR A 263 30.78 8.76 9.60
C THR A 263 31.60 8.23 8.42
N GLN A 264 31.97 6.94 8.44
CA GLN A 264 32.69 6.27 7.37
C GLN A 264 32.22 4.83 7.20
N LEU A 265 32.00 4.45 5.94
CA LEU A 265 31.66 3.08 5.53
C LEU A 265 32.72 2.54 4.57
N ARG A 266 32.95 1.23 4.63
CA ARG A 266 33.77 0.50 3.65
C ARG A 266 32.88 -0.10 2.59
N PHE A 267 33.10 0.33 1.36
CA PHE A 267 32.54 -0.24 0.14
C PHE A 267 33.58 -1.17 -0.50
N ARG A 268 33.32 -2.46 -0.43
CA ARG A 268 34.19 -3.50 -0.98
C ARG A 268 33.59 -4.06 -2.26
N PHE A 269 34.28 -3.84 -3.36
CA PHE A 269 33.88 -4.26 -4.71
C PHE A 269 34.62 -5.53 -5.11
N HIS A 270 33.90 -6.50 -5.66
CA HIS A 270 34.46 -7.74 -6.19
C HIS A 270 34.27 -7.82 -7.70
N ARG A 271 35.23 -8.41 -8.41
CA ARG A 271 35.14 -8.68 -9.85
C ARG A 271 35.67 -10.08 -10.15
N GLY A 272 34.77 -11.07 -10.13
CA GLY A 272 35.17 -12.48 -10.29
C GLY A 272 36.23 -12.88 -9.25
N ASP A 273 37.32 -13.49 -9.71
CA ASP A 273 38.42 -13.95 -8.85
C ASP A 273 39.55 -12.90 -8.67
N GLU A 274 39.35 -11.67 -9.14
CA GLU A 274 40.30 -10.57 -8.94
C GLU A 274 40.35 -10.13 -7.47
N GLN A 275 41.48 -9.52 -7.07
CA GLN A 275 41.60 -8.91 -5.74
C GLN A 275 40.53 -7.83 -5.55
N PRO A 276 39.79 -7.82 -4.43
CA PRO A 276 38.72 -6.85 -4.21
C PRO A 276 39.28 -5.43 -4.03
N TYR A 277 38.51 -4.44 -4.48
CA TYR A 277 38.81 -3.03 -4.27
C TYR A 277 38.01 -2.49 -3.09
N ASP A 278 38.70 -1.92 -2.11
CA ASP A 278 38.09 -1.32 -0.93
C ASP A 278 38.13 0.21 -1.03
N ALA A 279 36.96 0.84 -0.94
CA ALA A 279 36.81 2.29 -0.84
C ALA A 279 36.22 2.67 0.51
N TRP A 280 36.90 3.56 1.23
CA TRP A 280 36.40 4.16 2.45
C TRP A 280 35.73 5.49 2.11
N VAL A 281 34.42 5.56 2.33
CA VAL A 281 33.62 6.74 1.98
C VAL A 281 33.11 7.38 3.26
N ARG A 282 33.33 8.69 3.38
CA ARG A 282 32.66 9.48 4.42
C ARG A 282 31.20 9.64 4.05
N VAL A 283 30.33 9.24 4.95
CA VAL A 283 28.89 9.31 4.75
C VAL A 283 28.26 10.23 5.77
N SER A 284 27.19 10.89 5.35
CA SER A 284 26.21 11.49 6.24
C SER A 284 25.12 10.45 6.53
N GLN A 285 24.44 10.61 7.65
CA GLN A 285 23.40 9.71 8.09
C GLN A 285 22.08 10.46 8.27
N ASP A 286 21.00 9.82 7.87
CA ASP A 286 19.64 10.23 8.21
C ASP A 286 18.94 9.15 9.07
N ASN A 287 17.63 9.27 9.27
CA ASN A 287 16.89 8.31 10.10
C ASN A 287 16.93 6.87 9.56
N ASN A 288 16.98 6.69 8.24
CA ASN A 288 16.74 5.41 7.58
C ASN A 288 17.94 4.94 6.74
N GLY A 289 19.05 5.68 6.71
CA GLY A 289 20.16 5.31 5.84
C GLY A 289 21.36 6.24 5.89
N PHE A 290 22.24 6.00 4.92
CA PHE A 290 23.46 6.74 4.71
C PHE A 290 23.48 7.34 3.31
N TYR A 291 24.08 8.51 3.16
CA TYR A 291 24.27 9.14 1.86
C TYR A 291 25.64 9.83 1.76
N ALA A 292 26.14 9.94 0.53
CA ALA A 292 27.34 10.72 0.26
C ALA A 292 27.32 11.32 -1.15
N ASP A 293 27.79 12.57 -1.23
CA ASP A 293 27.91 13.28 -2.49
C ASP A 293 28.99 12.67 -3.39
N ILE A 294 28.71 12.65 -4.69
CA ILE A 294 29.67 12.31 -5.73
C ILE A 294 30.09 13.63 -6.40
N PRO A 295 31.35 14.07 -6.21
CA PRO A 295 31.85 15.30 -6.81
C PRO A 295 31.63 15.30 -8.33
N SER A 296 31.29 16.47 -8.89
CA SER A 296 31.19 16.61 -10.35
C SER A 296 32.51 16.20 -11.04
N ARG A 297 32.46 15.63 -12.25
CA ARG A 297 33.66 15.14 -12.97
C ARG A 297 34.80 16.16 -13.09
N ARG A 298 34.49 17.46 -13.13
CA ARG A 298 35.52 18.52 -13.17
C ARG A 298 36.35 18.63 -11.89
N ASN A 299 35.80 18.17 -10.77
CA ASN A 299 36.38 18.20 -9.44
C ASN A 299 36.54 16.79 -8.85
N ALA A 300 36.31 15.74 -9.65
CA ALA A 300 36.46 14.36 -9.21
C ALA A 300 37.95 14.05 -9.07
N GLY A 301 38.36 13.61 -7.88
CA GLY A 301 39.68 13.04 -7.67
C GLY A 301 39.72 11.58 -8.10
N GLU A 302 40.94 11.04 -8.25
CA GLU A 302 41.19 9.64 -8.67
C GLU A 302 40.39 8.61 -7.86
N ALA A 303 40.19 8.84 -6.56
CA ALA A 303 39.41 7.95 -5.69
C ALA A 303 37.94 7.83 -6.12
N VAL A 304 37.33 8.91 -6.62
CA VAL A 304 35.94 8.93 -7.11
C VAL A 304 35.85 8.17 -8.44
N ASP A 305 36.82 8.39 -9.33
CA ASP A 305 36.88 7.67 -10.61
C ASP A 305 37.05 6.16 -10.41
N LEU A 306 37.91 5.76 -9.48
CA LEU A 306 38.11 4.35 -9.12
C LEU A 306 36.86 3.76 -8.48
N PHE A 307 36.17 4.49 -7.60
CA PHE A 307 34.89 4.04 -7.03
C PHE A 307 33.83 3.81 -8.11
N LEU A 308 33.64 4.78 -9.02
CA LEU A 308 32.68 4.67 -10.10
C LEU A 308 33.08 3.55 -11.06
N ALA A 309 34.36 3.40 -11.40
CA ALA A 309 34.82 2.28 -12.21
C ALA A 309 34.53 0.94 -11.52
N ALA A 310 34.82 0.81 -10.23
CA ALA A 310 34.53 -0.40 -9.47
C ALA A 310 33.02 -0.71 -9.42
N PHE A 311 32.18 0.32 -9.30
CA PHE A 311 30.72 0.19 -9.37
C PHE A 311 30.21 -0.29 -10.73
N LEU A 312 30.78 0.22 -11.82
CA LEU A 312 30.36 -0.10 -13.19
C LEU A 312 30.88 -1.46 -13.66
N TYR A 313 32.10 -1.82 -13.28
CA TYR A 313 32.79 -3.02 -13.77
C TYR A 313 32.84 -4.17 -12.76
N GLY A 314 32.38 -3.92 -11.53
CA GLY A 314 32.26 -4.94 -10.50
C GLY A 314 31.13 -5.93 -10.75
N THR A 315 31.20 -7.04 -10.02
CA THR A 315 30.20 -8.12 -10.00
C THR A 315 29.34 -8.06 -8.74
N SER A 316 29.92 -7.67 -7.60
CA SER A 316 29.19 -7.44 -6.35
C SER A 316 29.85 -6.33 -5.52
N LEU A 317 29.04 -5.75 -4.64
CA LEU A 317 29.43 -4.74 -3.66
C LEU A 317 29.01 -5.24 -2.28
N SER A 318 29.90 -5.15 -1.30
CA SER A 318 29.56 -5.31 0.11
C SER A 318 29.85 -4.02 0.87
N VAL A 319 28.94 -3.64 1.76
CA VAL A 319 29.04 -2.45 2.60
C VAL A 319 29.21 -2.93 4.03
N SER A 320 30.22 -2.40 4.70
CA SER A 320 30.51 -2.70 6.10
C SER A 320 30.87 -1.44 6.85
N ASP A 321 30.72 -1.47 8.17
CA ASP A 321 31.15 -0.35 8.99
C ASP A 321 32.67 -0.32 9.22
N PHE A 322 33.13 0.68 9.98
CA PHE A 322 34.54 0.84 10.33
C PHE A 322 35.14 -0.33 11.11
N SER A 323 34.33 -1.11 11.82
CA SER A 323 34.76 -2.32 12.53
C SER A 323 34.83 -3.55 11.63
N GLY A 324 34.28 -3.44 10.41
CA GLY A 324 34.17 -4.52 9.45
C GLY A 324 32.89 -5.33 9.58
N ALA A 325 31.93 -4.91 10.41
CA ALA A 325 30.63 -5.55 10.52
C ALA A 325 29.84 -5.38 9.22
N PRO A 326 29.27 -6.45 8.64
CA PRO A 326 28.53 -6.36 7.38
C PRO A 326 27.21 -5.60 7.59
N LEU A 327 26.95 -4.63 6.72
CA LEU A 327 25.72 -3.83 6.71
C LEU A 327 24.81 -4.20 5.54
N ALA A 328 25.38 -4.37 4.34
CA ALA A 328 24.62 -4.63 3.13
C ALA A 328 25.46 -5.36 2.07
N ALA A 329 24.80 -6.01 1.12
CA ALA A 329 25.44 -6.58 -0.06
C ALA A 329 24.54 -6.43 -1.28
N PHE A 330 25.14 -6.10 -2.43
CA PHE A 330 24.45 -5.82 -3.68
C PHE A 330 25.13 -6.55 -4.83
N SER A 331 24.33 -7.08 -5.76
CA SER A 331 24.80 -7.47 -7.09
C SER A 331 25.06 -6.20 -7.90
N LEU A 332 26.17 -6.13 -8.62
CA LEU A 332 26.47 -5.06 -9.58
C LEU A 332 26.16 -5.48 -11.02
N MET A 333 25.52 -6.63 -11.22
CA MET A 333 25.19 -7.09 -12.55
C MET A 333 24.18 -6.16 -13.21
N GLY A 334 24.62 -5.49 -14.29
CA GLY A 334 23.79 -4.61 -15.09
C GLY A 334 24.07 -3.11 -14.91
N THR A 335 24.84 -2.72 -13.88
CA THR A 335 25.19 -1.32 -13.59
C THR A 335 25.80 -0.62 -14.80
N LYS A 336 26.77 -1.24 -15.49
CA LYS A 336 27.40 -0.70 -16.71
C LYS A 336 26.41 -0.34 -17.82
N ARG A 337 25.39 -1.16 -18.03
CA ARG A 337 24.42 -0.91 -19.11
C ARG A 337 23.51 0.24 -18.73
N LEU A 338 23.01 0.23 -17.49
CA LEU A 338 22.08 1.26 -17.03
C LEU A 338 22.77 2.58 -16.73
N SER A 339 24.08 2.60 -16.45
CA SER A 339 24.82 3.85 -16.30
C SER A 339 24.90 4.66 -17.58
N ASN A 340 24.89 4.01 -18.74
CA ASN A 340 24.81 4.70 -20.03
C ASN A 340 23.46 5.40 -20.16
N VAL A 341 22.36 4.69 -19.85
CA VAL A 341 21.00 5.28 -19.84
C VAL A 341 20.92 6.43 -18.84
N PHE A 342 21.48 6.26 -17.65
CA PHE A 342 21.52 7.30 -16.61
C PHE A 342 22.29 8.55 -17.08
N THR A 343 23.45 8.36 -17.71
CA THR A 343 24.25 9.45 -18.27
C THR A 343 23.51 10.16 -19.40
N ASP A 344 22.84 9.40 -20.29
CA ASP A 344 22.05 9.96 -21.37
C ASP A 344 20.90 10.83 -20.85
N LEU A 345 20.24 10.43 -19.75
CA LEU A 345 19.20 11.24 -19.09
C LEU A 345 19.76 12.56 -18.57
N ILE A 346 20.92 12.53 -17.90
CA ILE A 346 21.59 13.73 -17.38
C ILE A 346 21.98 14.67 -18.52
N ASP A 347 22.60 14.13 -19.57
CA ASP A 347 23.06 14.90 -20.71
C ASP A 347 21.90 15.51 -21.50
N GLN A 348 20.75 14.82 -21.61
CA GLN A 348 19.53 15.38 -22.20
C GLN A 348 18.99 16.54 -21.37
N ALA A 349 18.98 16.41 -20.04
CA ALA A 349 18.49 17.45 -19.15
C ALA A 349 19.33 18.73 -19.15
N HIS A 350 20.63 18.64 -19.43
CA HIS A 350 21.51 19.81 -19.53
C HIS A 350 21.53 20.46 -20.91
N ARG A 351 20.97 19.81 -21.93
CA ARG A 351 20.86 20.36 -23.29
C ARG A 351 19.59 21.20 -23.50
N ASN A 352 18.57 20.98 -22.68
CA ASN A 352 17.29 21.69 -22.68
C ASN A 352 17.27 22.69 -21.53
#